data_AF-A0A8K0J282-F1
#
_entry.id   AF-A0A8K0J282-F1
#
_cell.length_a   1.000
_cell.length_b   1.000
_cell.length_c   1.000
_cell.angle_alpha   90.00
_cell.angle_beta   90.00
_cell.angle_gamma   90.00
#
_symmetry.space_group_name_H-M   'P 1'
#
loop_
_entity.id
_entity.type
_entity.pdbx_description
1 polymer ?
#
loop_
_entity_poly.entity_id
_entity_poly.type
_entity_poly.pdbx_seq_one_letter_code
_entity_poly.pdbx_strand_id
1 'polypeptide(L)'
;MPTTTTTTSSSSSSSSSSSSSSSPAIQIRAHPSRHRALHATRALPAGQTIHVFPSPLLLLPTRAHLSSLCAHCLRPGHPRACSRCHAAYYCNDACQRAAWTA
;
A
#
# COMPACT_ATOMS: atom_id res chain seq x y z
N MET A 1 -39.53 51.35 -6.10
CA MET A 1 -38.06 51.51 -5.96
C MET A 1 -37.46 50.15 -5.65
N PRO A 2 -36.47 49.68 -6.42
CA PRO A 2 -35.93 48.33 -6.33
C PRO A 2 -34.83 48.24 -5.25
N THR A 3 -34.76 47.14 -4.51
CA THR A 3 -33.64 46.87 -3.59
C THR A 3 -32.98 45.55 -3.97
N THR A 4 -31.68 45.65 -4.23
CA THR A 4 -30.81 44.74 -4.96
C THR A 4 -30.44 43.48 -4.16
N THR A 5 -30.51 42.31 -4.79
CA THR A 5 -30.00 41.04 -4.27
C THR A 5 -28.49 40.93 -4.53
N THR A 6 -27.66 41.00 -3.49
CA THR A 6 -26.22 40.77 -3.59
C THR A 6 -25.92 39.27 -3.60
N THR A 7 -25.51 38.75 -4.75
CA THR A 7 -25.04 37.37 -4.93
C THR A 7 -23.54 37.34 -4.65
N THR A 8 -23.14 36.71 -3.55
CA THR A 8 -21.72 36.53 -3.20
C THR A 8 -21.18 35.29 -3.92
N SER A 9 -20.42 35.52 -4.99
CA SER A 9 -19.70 34.49 -5.74
C SER A 9 -18.43 34.08 -4.99
N SER A 10 -18.40 32.87 -4.43
CA SER A 10 -17.20 32.29 -3.84
C SER A 10 -16.41 31.51 -4.90
N SER A 11 -15.31 32.11 -5.34
CA SER A 11 -14.35 31.49 -6.27
C SER A 11 -13.67 30.29 -5.62
N SER A 12 -13.97 29.09 -6.11
CA SER A 12 -13.33 27.85 -5.69
C SER A 12 -12.03 27.68 -6.47
N SER A 13 -10.89 27.98 -5.83
CA SER A 13 -9.56 27.72 -6.37
C SER A 13 -9.36 26.20 -6.49
N SER A 14 -9.62 25.67 -7.67
CA SER A 14 -9.39 24.28 -8.01
C SER A 14 -7.89 24.09 -8.23
N SER A 15 -7.18 23.61 -7.22
CA SER A 15 -5.79 23.18 -7.34
C SER A 15 -5.73 21.93 -8.19
N SER A 16 -5.60 22.13 -9.50
CA SER A 16 -5.36 21.08 -10.49
C SER A 16 -4.09 20.33 -10.11
N SER A 17 -4.27 19.18 -9.46
CA SER A 17 -3.18 18.25 -9.19
C SER A 17 -2.76 17.66 -10.53
N SER A 18 -1.79 18.30 -11.18
CA SER A 18 -1.19 17.80 -12.41
C SER A 18 -0.52 16.47 -12.11
N SER A 19 -1.25 15.39 -12.40
CA SER A 19 -0.75 14.03 -12.46
C SER A 19 0.24 13.94 -13.60
N SER A 20 1.49 14.33 -13.31
CA SER A 20 2.63 14.04 -14.15
C SER A 20 2.73 12.52 -14.25
N SER A 21 2.48 12.01 -15.45
CA SER A 21 2.78 10.64 -15.87
C SER A 21 4.29 10.45 -15.77
N SER A 22 4.74 10.22 -14.54
CA SER A 22 6.13 10.08 -14.19
C SER A 22 6.57 8.69 -14.59
N SER A 23 7.54 8.62 -15.50
CA SER A 23 8.21 7.37 -15.85
C SER A 23 8.62 6.63 -14.57
N PRO A 24 8.48 5.29 -14.52
CA PRO A 24 8.77 4.53 -13.31
C PRO A 24 10.22 4.75 -12.90
N ALA A 25 10.47 4.93 -11.60
CA ALA A 25 11.80 5.20 -11.06
C ALA A 25 12.79 4.03 -11.27
N ILE A 26 12.26 2.83 -11.55
CA ILE A 26 13.01 1.60 -11.79
C ILE A 26 12.50 0.88 -13.03
N GLN A 27 13.38 0.13 -13.67
CA GLN A 27 13.06 -0.76 -14.79
C GLN A 27 13.87 -2.05 -14.70
N ILE A 28 13.35 -3.15 -15.25
CA ILE A 28 14.07 -4.42 -15.33
C ILE A 28 14.95 -4.40 -16.59
N ARG A 29 16.25 -4.66 -16.45
CA ARG A 29 17.21 -4.79 -17.56
C ARG A 29 18.14 -5.98 -17.36
N ALA A 30 18.81 -6.39 -18.43
CA ALA A 30 19.90 -7.35 -18.34
C ALA A 30 21.15 -6.70 -17.74
N HIS A 31 21.83 -7.46 -16.87
CA HIS A 31 23.06 -7.12 -16.20
C HIS A 31 24.13 -8.17 -16.55
N PRO A 32 25.34 -7.77 -16.95
CA PRO A 32 26.35 -8.67 -17.53
C PRO A 32 26.66 -9.93 -16.69
N SER A 33 26.69 -9.82 -15.36
CA SER A 33 27.00 -10.92 -14.45
C SER A 33 25.84 -11.36 -13.53
N ARG A 34 24.68 -10.71 -13.62
CA ARG A 34 23.54 -10.92 -12.71
C ARG A 34 22.25 -11.27 -13.44
N HIS A 35 22.32 -11.44 -14.76
CA HIS A 35 21.15 -11.65 -15.62
C HIS A 35 20.11 -10.54 -15.44
N ARG A 36 18.90 -10.81 -14.92
CA ARG A 36 17.87 -9.76 -14.77
C ARG A 36 18.08 -8.95 -13.50
N ALA A 37 18.08 -7.62 -13.62
CA ALA A 37 18.26 -6.70 -12.49
C ALA A 37 17.33 -5.48 -12.59
N LEU A 38 17.11 -4.82 -11.45
CA LEU A 38 16.43 -3.53 -11.37
C LEU A 38 17.46 -2.40 -11.54
N HIS A 39 17.17 -1.49 -12.46
CA HIS A 39 17.99 -0.30 -12.73
C HIS A 39 17.16 0.96 -12.49
N ALA A 40 17.76 1.95 -11.82
CA ALA A 40 17.17 3.27 -11.71
C ALA A 40 17.08 3.94 -13.10
N THR A 41 15.97 4.62 -13.38
CA THR A 41 15.76 5.38 -14.62
C THR A 41 16.14 6.86 -14.50
N ARG A 42 16.39 7.31 -13.26
CA ARG A 42 16.75 8.68 -12.87
C ARG A 42 17.55 8.66 -11.58
N ALA A 43 18.11 9.81 -11.19
CA ALA A 43 18.74 9.96 -9.88
C ALA A 43 17.71 9.81 -8.73
N LEU A 44 18.11 9.14 -7.65
CA LEU A 44 17.30 8.88 -6.46
C LEU A 44 18.03 9.43 -5.23
N PRO A 45 17.66 10.61 -4.70
CA PRO A 45 18.19 11.13 -3.44
C PRO A 45 17.99 10.19 -2.25
N ALA A 46 18.85 10.35 -1.24
CA ALA A 46 18.76 9.62 0.01
C ALA A 46 17.40 9.86 0.68
N GLY A 47 16.80 8.79 1.20
CA GLY A 47 15.47 8.81 1.81
C GLY A 47 14.29 8.77 0.83
N GLN A 48 14.52 8.87 -0.49
CA GLN A 48 13.43 8.75 -1.46
C GLN A 48 12.92 7.30 -1.56
N THR A 49 11.61 7.13 -1.53
CA THR A 49 10.97 5.85 -1.84
C THR A 49 11.16 5.51 -3.33
N ILE A 50 11.81 4.38 -3.59
CA ILE A 50 12.12 3.93 -4.95
C ILE A 50 10.87 3.35 -5.64
N HIS A 51 10.17 2.44 -4.96
CA HIS A 51 8.93 1.84 -5.43
C HIS A 51 8.14 1.28 -4.23
N VAL A 52 6.82 1.24 -4.34
CA VAL A 52 5.93 0.59 -3.37
C VAL A 52 5.22 -0.54 -4.10
N PHE A 53 5.17 -1.72 -3.49
CA PHE A 53 4.37 -2.85 -3.98
C PHE A 53 3.04 -2.85 -3.23
N PRO A 54 1.96 -2.24 -3.77
CA PRO A 54 0.71 -2.08 -3.04
C PRO A 54 -0.03 -3.41 -2.83
N SER A 55 0.21 -4.36 -3.74
CA SER A 55 -0.47 -5.66 -3.77
C SER A 55 0.56 -6.78 -3.95
N PRO A 56 1.29 -7.16 -2.89
CA PRO A 56 2.19 -8.30 -2.95
C PRO A 56 1.41 -9.59 -3.21
N LEU A 57 2.02 -10.51 -3.96
CA LEU A 57 1.39 -11.80 -4.31
C LEU A 57 1.11 -12.68 -3.08
N LEU A 58 2.01 -12.65 -2.10
CA LEU A 58 1.90 -13.45 -0.89
C LEU A 58 2.57 -12.75 0.28
N LEU A 59 1.88 -12.73 1.42
CA LEU A 59 2.37 -12.23 2.69
C LEU A 59 1.95 -13.19 3.80
N LEU A 60 2.93 -13.81 4.45
CA LEU A 60 2.68 -14.78 5.52
C LEU A 60 3.61 -14.50 6.71
N PRO A 61 3.09 -14.54 7.96
CA PRO A 61 3.95 -14.57 9.14
C PRO A 61 4.84 -15.81 9.12
N THR A 62 6.05 -15.69 9.65
CA THR A 62 6.89 -16.87 9.90
C THR A 62 6.34 -17.68 11.08
N ARG A 63 6.73 -18.96 11.18
CA ARG A 63 6.26 -19.85 12.27
C ARG A 63 6.47 -19.25 13.66
N ALA A 64 7.61 -18.60 13.89
CA ALA A 64 7.94 -17.96 15.16
C ALA A 64 7.02 -16.79 15.53
N HIS A 65 6.27 -16.24 14.57
CA HIS A 65 5.43 -15.05 14.75
C HIS A 65 3.94 -15.30 14.53
N LEU A 66 3.52 -16.57 14.38
CA LEU A 66 2.11 -16.90 14.14
C LEU A 66 1.21 -16.35 15.26
N SER A 67 1.63 -16.46 16.52
CA SER A 67 0.84 -16.00 17.66
C SER A 67 1.00 -14.51 18.00
N SER A 68 1.85 -13.77 17.28
CA SER A 68 2.13 -12.35 17.55
C SER A 68 1.81 -11.41 16.39
N LEU A 69 1.56 -11.93 15.18
CA LEU A 69 1.17 -11.16 14.01
C LEU A 69 -0.17 -11.63 13.45
N CYS A 70 -0.99 -10.68 12.98
CA CYS A 70 -2.17 -11.02 12.21
C CYS A 70 -1.79 -11.57 10.82
N ALA A 71 -2.33 -12.73 10.46
CA ALA A 71 -2.09 -13.35 9.16
C ALA A 71 -2.67 -12.57 7.97
N HIS A 72 -3.57 -11.61 8.20
CA HIS A 72 -4.13 -10.76 7.15
C HIS A 72 -3.39 -9.42 7.00
N CYS A 73 -3.32 -8.64 8.08
CA CYS A 73 -2.82 -7.27 8.03
C CYS A 73 -1.37 -7.12 8.54
N LEU A 74 -0.74 -8.21 8.98
CA LEU A 74 0.62 -8.28 9.52
C LEU A 74 0.92 -7.34 10.70
N ARG A 75 -0.10 -6.72 11.31
CA ARG A 75 0.08 -5.90 12.50
C ARG A 75 0.42 -6.78 13.71
N PRO A 76 1.39 -6.35 14.55
CA PRO A 76 1.69 -7.04 15.79
C PRO A 76 0.59 -6.87 16.83
N GLY A 77 0.47 -7.84 17.73
CA GLY A 77 -0.46 -7.81 18.85
C GLY A 77 -0.69 -9.19 19.45
N HIS A 78 -1.92 -9.42 19.92
CA HIS A 78 -2.37 -10.69 20.50
C HIS A 78 -3.52 -11.27 19.65
N PRO A 79 -3.24 -11.71 18.42
CA PRO A 79 -4.26 -12.24 17.53
C PRO A 79 -4.81 -13.59 18.04
N ARG A 80 -6.05 -13.88 17.68
CA ARG A 80 -6.73 -15.12 18.07
C ARG A 80 -6.48 -16.20 17.03
N ALA A 81 -6.19 -17.41 17.50
CA ALA A 81 -6.04 -18.57 16.64
C ALA A 81 -7.36 -18.86 15.90
N CYS A 82 -7.26 -19.24 14.63
CA CYS A 82 -8.35 -19.85 13.89
C CYS A 82 -8.78 -21.12 14.61
N SER A 83 -10.04 -21.21 15.02
CA SER A 83 -10.59 -22.34 15.79
C SER A 83 -10.57 -23.68 15.07
N ARG A 84 -10.38 -23.68 13.74
CA ARG A 84 -10.37 -24.91 12.93
C ARG A 84 -8.98 -25.51 12.78
N CYS A 85 -7.97 -24.70 12.46
CA CYS A 85 -6.63 -25.19 12.14
C CYS A 85 -5.57 -24.88 13.21
N HIS A 86 -5.83 -23.91 14.08
CA HIS A 86 -4.88 -23.43 15.08
C HIS A 86 -3.51 -22.99 14.50
N ALA A 87 -3.47 -22.72 13.19
CA ALA A 87 -2.24 -22.45 12.43
C ALA A 87 -2.21 -21.04 11.80
N ALA A 88 -3.34 -20.33 11.82
CA ALA A 88 -3.46 -18.93 11.38
C ALA A 88 -4.10 -18.12 12.50
N TYR A 89 -3.66 -16.87 12.67
CA TYR A 89 -4.08 -16.02 13.78
C TYR A 89 -4.53 -14.66 13.25
N TYR A 90 -5.63 -14.11 13.77
CA TYR A 90 -6.24 -12.88 13.28
C TYR A 90 -6.54 -11.89 14.41
N CYS A 91 -6.47 -10.59 14.13
CA CYS A 91 -6.88 -9.57 15.09
C CYS A 91 -8.36 -9.73 15.50
N ASN A 92 -9.21 -10.06 14.53
CA ASN A 92 -10.66 -10.16 14.66
C ASN A 92 -11.27 -10.90 13.45
N ASP A 93 -12.58 -11.15 13.52
CA ASP A 93 -13.34 -11.87 12.49
C ASP A 93 -13.29 -11.19 11.12
N ALA A 94 -13.14 -9.85 11.08
CA ALA A 94 -13.01 -9.12 9.82
C ALA A 94 -11.70 -9.48 9.09
N CYS A 95 -10.59 -9.51 9.81
CA CYS A 95 -9.30 -9.96 9.25
C CYS A 95 -9.34 -11.44 8.84
N GLN A 96 -10.02 -12.28 9.62
CA GLN A 96 -10.16 -13.70 9.28
C GLN A 96 -10.94 -13.90 7.97
N ARG A 97 -12.07 -13.20 7.82
CA ARG A 97 -12.89 -13.26 6.59
C ARG A 97 -12.13 -12.73 5.38
N ALA A 98 -11.44 -11.60 5.51
CA ALA A 98 -10.69 -11.00 4.41
C ALA A 98 -9.51 -11.85 3.94
N ALA A 99 -8.88 -12.62 4.84
CA ALA A 99 -7.83 -13.56 4.48
C ALA A 99 -8.34 -14.83 3.80
N TRP A 100 -9.64 -15.15 3.89
CA TRP A 100 -10.24 -16.35 3.30
C TRP A 100 -10.64 -16.16 1.83
N THR A 101 -10.88 -14.92 1.44
CA THR A 101 -11.27 -14.53 0.07
C THR A 101 -10.07 -14.20 -0.82
N ALA A 102 -8.87 -14.22 -0.25
CA ALA A 102 -7.62 -13.89 -0.93
C ALA A 102 -7.06 -15.09 -1.71
#